data_AF-A0A067BRP9-F1
#
_entry.id   AF-A0A067BRP9-F1
#
_cell.length_a   1.000
_cell.length_b   1.000
_cell.length_c   1.000
_cell.angle_alpha   90.00
_cell.angle_beta   90.00
_cell.angle_gamma   90.00
#
_symmetry.space_group_name_H-M   'P 1'
#
loop_
_entity.id
_entity.type
_entity.pdbx_description
1 polymer ?
#
loop_
_entity_poly.entity_id
_entity_poly.type
_entity_poly.pdbx_seq_one_letter_code
_entity_poly.pdbx_strand_id
1 'polypeptide(L)'
;MATTVHTCLHAYGWTTIYPALEAFLERWLTAREASGVSHLVTSLAGIFTGVTALCPPLRQAFVGEFVKMCWQHLLETTTPPMQHWILVDAYLMDTAPQHVRGNWLDVRLPPVLIGMVDGFLYGRSFASALARKQVSASKQLQQLPFGLVQAIASHPTLPQQRYLDVLATSINELVRTSVDVGRETPQAVSSSDLGNIMDALHRLGCINAALLTACRVISSPERVVAGLLLFLQLPAPPLPPSAQLAIAHFAESAAPTFHYTDHTQHDDVLSSFVDVIEVLTLTAPRDVLPFVTAWCAALPETLDATRSSLYPVVEMLYSRLKGKDLDLVVHLAGPCLAALLQGGALTPVPALNDFVLTAIEVDADHCDECAAFGVFLLDGHCMEFRCEYDDGPCKALEELVKAYPLELLLDQVDGSDDSASDSDDERSANFFIWKRAQPGGATIDDLIEYLHRSAQRQGDIARVAVLDEVLALHAAAMDVDAPAPKRPRHET
;
A
#
# COMPACT_ATOMS: atom_id res chain seq x y z
N MET A 1 -11.23 -36.69 -3.77
CA MET A 1 -11.67 -36.47 -5.17
C MET A 1 -10.54 -36.70 -6.16
N ALA A 2 -9.41 -36.00 -6.08
CA ALA A 2 -8.25 -36.22 -6.96
C ALA A 2 -7.79 -37.69 -6.99
N THR A 3 -7.68 -38.34 -5.83
CA THR A 3 -7.36 -39.77 -5.71
C THR A 3 -8.37 -40.67 -6.44
N THR A 4 -9.66 -40.35 -6.36
CA THR A 4 -10.73 -41.11 -7.04
C THR A 4 -10.60 -40.98 -8.55
N VAL A 5 -10.37 -39.76 -9.05
CA VAL A 5 -10.11 -39.51 -10.48
C VAL A 5 -8.90 -40.31 -10.95
N HIS A 6 -7.78 -40.25 -10.21
CA HIS A 6 -6.58 -41.03 -10.51
C HIS A 6 -6.86 -42.54 -10.54
N THR A 7 -7.58 -43.08 -9.56
CA THR A 7 -7.92 -44.52 -9.50
C THR A 7 -8.78 -44.93 -10.71
N CYS A 8 -9.76 -44.12 -11.10
CA CYS A 8 -10.58 -44.39 -12.29
C CYS A 8 -9.74 -44.36 -13.57
N LEU A 9 -8.89 -43.33 -13.73
CA LEU A 9 -7.96 -43.23 -14.87
C LEU A 9 -7.08 -44.47 -14.92
N HIS A 10 -6.48 -44.86 -13.79
CA HIS A 10 -5.63 -46.03 -13.66
C HIS A 10 -6.34 -47.33 -14.04
N ALA A 11 -7.57 -47.53 -13.55
CA ALA A 11 -8.31 -48.78 -13.75
C ALA A 11 -8.86 -48.95 -15.18
N TYR A 12 -9.36 -47.88 -15.79
CA TYR A 12 -10.11 -47.97 -17.05
C TYR A 12 -9.37 -47.41 -18.27
N GLY A 13 -8.23 -46.75 -18.05
CA GLY A 13 -7.47 -46.06 -19.09
C GLY A 13 -8.08 -44.70 -19.43
N TRP A 14 -7.22 -43.69 -19.59
CA TRP A 14 -7.68 -42.33 -19.80
C TRP A 14 -8.48 -42.15 -21.11
N THR A 15 -8.13 -42.88 -22.17
CA THR A 15 -8.82 -42.79 -23.47
C THR A 15 -10.30 -43.18 -23.38
N THR A 16 -10.60 -44.19 -22.57
CA THR A 16 -11.95 -44.73 -22.42
C THR A 16 -12.85 -43.79 -21.62
N ILE A 17 -12.29 -43.17 -20.57
CA ILE A 17 -13.08 -42.37 -19.63
C ILE A 17 -13.01 -40.87 -19.88
N TYR A 18 -12.22 -40.41 -20.87
CA TYR A 18 -12.03 -38.99 -21.14
C TYR A 18 -13.36 -38.23 -21.32
N PRO A 19 -14.38 -38.69 -22.07
CA PRO A 19 -15.64 -37.94 -22.20
C PRO A 19 -16.36 -37.72 -20.86
N ALA A 20 -16.33 -38.72 -19.97
CA ALA A 20 -16.91 -38.60 -18.65
C ALA A 20 -16.08 -37.67 -17.75
N LEU A 21 -14.75 -37.70 -17.90
CA LEU A 21 -13.85 -36.79 -17.20
C LEU A 21 -14.04 -35.35 -17.67
N GLU A 22 -14.14 -35.10 -18.97
CA GLU A 22 -14.36 -33.78 -19.55
C GLU A 22 -15.65 -33.15 -19.00
N ALA A 23 -16.77 -33.87 -19.04
CA ALA A 23 -18.03 -33.41 -18.44
C ALA A 23 -17.91 -33.19 -16.92
N PHE A 24 -17.05 -33.94 -16.24
CA PHE A 24 -16.76 -33.72 -14.83
C PHE A 24 -15.91 -32.47 -14.58
N LEU A 25 -14.88 -32.21 -15.41
CA LEU A 25 -14.06 -31.01 -15.35
C LEU A 25 -14.90 -29.77 -15.63
N GLU A 26 -15.77 -29.81 -16.64
CA GLU A 26 -16.71 -28.74 -16.94
C GLU A 26 -17.58 -28.40 -15.72
N ARG A 27 -18.23 -29.41 -15.12
CA ARG A 27 -19.02 -29.22 -13.89
C ARG A 27 -18.19 -28.70 -12.73
N TRP A 28 -16.94 -29.16 -12.59
CA TRP A 28 -16.05 -28.67 -11.55
C TRP A 28 -15.77 -27.19 -11.74
N LEU A 29 -15.41 -26.76 -12.96
CA LEU A 29 -15.10 -25.36 -13.27
C LEU A 29 -16.30 -24.44 -13.10
N THR A 30 -17.52 -24.94 -13.31
CA THR A 30 -18.75 -24.20 -13.02
C THR A 30 -19.01 -24.06 -11.51
N ALA A 31 -18.59 -25.04 -10.71
CA ALA A 31 -18.89 -25.08 -9.28
C ALA A 31 -17.75 -24.59 -8.37
N ARG A 32 -16.51 -24.50 -8.87
CA ARG A 32 -15.30 -24.20 -8.08
C ARG A 32 -14.24 -23.50 -8.91
N GLU A 33 -13.21 -23.00 -8.24
CA GLU A 33 -12.08 -22.32 -8.87
C GLU A 33 -11.24 -23.21 -9.79
N ALA A 34 -10.69 -22.58 -10.83
CA ALA A 34 -9.76 -23.17 -11.79
C ALA A 34 -8.47 -23.71 -11.16
N SER A 35 -8.08 -23.19 -9.98
CA SER A 35 -6.89 -23.59 -9.23
C SER A 35 -6.89 -25.10 -8.92
N GLY A 36 -8.01 -25.63 -8.43
CA GLY A 36 -8.12 -27.05 -8.09
C GLY A 36 -8.01 -27.99 -9.30
N VAL A 37 -8.60 -27.60 -10.44
CA VAL A 37 -8.48 -28.38 -11.68
C VAL A 37 -7.07 -28.30 -12.24
N SER A 38 -6.47 -27.10 -12.24
CA SER A 38 -5.07 -26.90 -12.66
C SER A 38 -4.11 -27.76 -11.84
N HIS A 39 -4.31 -27.82 -10.53
CA HIS A 39 -3.51 -28.60 -9.61
C HIS A 39 -3.70 -30.11 -9.79
N LEU A 40 -4.92 -30.55 -10.10
CA LEU A 40 -5.20 -31.95 -10.46
C LEU A 40 -4.46 -32.34 -11.75
N VAL A 41 -4.58 -31.54 -12.82
CA VAL A 41 -3.95 -31.82 -14.12
C VAL A 41 -2.42 -31.86 -13.98
N THR A 42 -1.84 -30.89 -13.28
CA THR A 42 -0.39 -30.85 -13.01
C THR A 42 0.09 -32.01 -12.11
N SER A 43 -0.71 -32.46 -11.15
CA SER A 43 -0.40 -33.66 -10.34
C SER A 43 -0.43 -34.93 -11.19
N LEU A 44 -1.44 -35.10 -12.04
CA LEU A 44 -1.56 -36.25 -12.94
C LEU A 44 -0.43 -36.28 -13.99
N ALA A 45 0.03 -35.11 -14.43
CA ALA A 45 1.20 -34.97 -15.29
C ALA A 45 2.52 -35.32 -14.58
N GLY A 46 2.52 -35.42 -13.26
CA GLY A 46 3.73 -35.62 -12.46
C GLY A 46 4.63 -34.38 -12.34
N ILE A 47 4.08 -33.20 -12.62
CA ILE A 47 4.76 -31.92 -12.42
C ILE A 47 4.93 -31.70 -10.92
N PHE A 48 3.82 -31.71 -10.16
CA PHE A 48 3.94 -31.72 -8.70
C PHE A 48 4.22 -33.14 -8.20
N THR A 49 5.15 -33.26 -7.25
CA THR A 49 5.53 -34.53 -6.63
C THR A 49 5.55 -34.42 -5.10
N GLY A 50 5.46 -35.55 -4.42
CA GLY A 50 5.50 -35.59 -2.95
C GLY A 50 4.30 -34.90 -2.30
N VAL A 51 4.57 -34.06 -1.30
CA VAL A 51 3.55 -33.43 -0.44
C VAL A 51 2.68 -32.42 -1.19
N THR A 52 3.20 -31.84 -2.27
CA THR A 52 2.45 -30.84 -3.06
C THR A 52 1.55 -31.47 -4.12
N ALA A 53 1.63 -32.79 -4.36
CA ALA A 53 0.80 -33.46 -5.35
C ALA A 53 -0.55 -33.88 -4.75
N LEU A 54 -1.65 -33.62 -5.47
CA LEU A 54 -3.00 -34.05 -5.04
C LEU A 54 -3.23 -35.55 -5.22
N CYS A 55 -2.46 -36.18 -6.12
CA CYS A 55 -2.50 -37.60 -6.41
C CYS A 55 -1.18 -38.04 -7.08
N PRO A 56 -0.88 -39.35 -7.11
CA PRO A 56 0.28 -39.85 -7.85
C PRO A 56 0.22 -39.51 -9.34
N PRO A 57 1.37 -39.44 -10.03
CA PRO A 57 1.41 -39.22 -11.47
C PRO A 57 0.76 -40.38 -12.23
N LEU A 58 0.03 -40.06 -13.30
CA LEU A 58 -0.61 -41.06 -14.13
C LEU A 58 0.45 -41.77 -14.97
N ARG A 59 0.66 -43.07 -14.73
CA ARG A 59 1.63 -43.91 -15.45
C ARG A 59 0.95 -44.73 -16.54
N GLN A 60 0.53 -44.06 -17.62
CA GLN A 60 -0.08 -44.69 -18.78
C GLN A 60 0.61 -44.26 -20.07
N ALA A 61 0.33 -44.96 -21.17
CA ALA A 61 0.76 -44.50 -22.48
C ALA A 61 0.07 -43.18 -22.82
N PHE A 62 0.79 -42.28 -23.47
CA PHE A 62 0.27 -41.06 -24.07
C PHE A 62 -0.33 -40.06 -23.09
N VAL A 63 0.20 -40.01 -21.86
CA VAL A 63 -0.25 -39.07 -20.82
C VAL A 63 -0.06 -37.62 -21.24
N GLY A 64 0.90 -37.32 -22.13
CA GLY A 64 1.01 -36.00 -22.75
C GLY A 64 -0.30 -35.59 -23.44
N GLU A 65 -0.90 -36.47 -24.26
CA GLU A 65 -2.20 -36.22 -24.93
C GLU A 65 -3.34 -35.97 -23.96
N PHE A 66 -3.39 -36.77 -22.89
CA PHE A 66 -4.35 -36.55 -21.82
C PHE A 66 -4.23 -35.14 -21.22
N VAL A 67 -3.00 -34.73 -20.86
CA VAL A 67 -2.75 -33.40 -20.29
C VAL A 67 -3.10 -32.29 -21.28
N LYS A 68 -2.74 -32.44 -22.55
CA LYS A 68 -3.04 -31.46 -23.62
C LYS A 68 -4.55 -31.22 -23.74
N MET A 69 -5.35 -32.29 -23.76
CA MET A 69 -6.81 -32.18 -23.90
C MET A 69 -7.45 -31.58 -22.65
N CYS A 70 -7.09 -32.05 -21.45
CA CYS A 70 -7.60 -31.46 -20.21
C CYS A 70 -7.22 -29.98 -20.07
N TRP A 71 -5.99 -29.61 -20.46
CA TRP A 71 -5.53 -28.24 -20.41
C TRP A 71 -6.21 -27.35 -21.44
N GLN A 72 -6.43 -27.85 -22.66
CA GLN A 72 -7.18 -27.13 -23.68
C GLN A 72 -8.61 -26.83 -23.22
N HIS A 73 -9.30 -27.83 -22.66
CA HIS A 73 -10.63 -27.64 -22.10
C HIS A 73 -10.62 -26.58 -21.00
N LEU A 74 -9.67 -26.65 -20.07
CA LEU A 74 -9.50 -25.64 -19.02
C LEU A 74 -9.27 -24.24 -19.58
N LEU A 75 -8.39 -24.11 -20.59
CA LEU A 75 -8.13 -22.85 -21.27
C LEU A 75 -9.36 -22.37 -22.03
N GLU A 76 -10.22 -23.20 -22.59
CA GLU A 76 -11.44 -22.74 -23.26
C GLU A 76 -12.45 -22.19 -22.25
N THR A 77 -12.63 -22.88 -21.12
CA THR A 77 -13.63 -22.53 -20.11
C THR A 77 -13.21 -21.37 -19.20
N THR A 78 -11.93 -21.23 -18.85
CA THR A 78 -11.50 -20.25 -17.83
C THR A 78 -10.03 -19.82 -18.01
N THR A 79 -9.54 -18.97 -17.10
CA THR A 79 -8.13 -18.55 -17.04
C THR A 79 -7.47 -19.22 -15.83
N PRO A 80 -6.56 -20.20 -16.04
CA PRO A 80 -5.88 -20.87 -14.95
C PRO A 80 -4.87 -19.95 -14.26
N PRO A 81 -4.49 -20.24 -13.00
CA PRO A 81 -3.41 -19.53 -12.34
C PRO A 81 -2.10 -19.60 -13.14
N MET A 82 -1.41 -18.47 -13.25
CA MET A 82 -0.27 -18.31 -14.16
C MET A 82 0.87 -19.29 -13.88
N GLN A 83 1.13 -19.62 -12.61
CA GLN A 83 2.08 -20.66 -12.21
C GLN A 83 1.82 -21.99 -12.92
N HIS A 84 0.58 -22.46 -12.92
CA HIS A 84 0.23 -23.75 -13.51
C HIS A 84 0.34 -23.70 -15.03
N TRP A 85 0.06 -22.54 -15.63
CA TRP A 85 0.21 -22.35 -17.06
C TRP A 85 1.66 -22.46 -17.51
N ILE A 86 2.57 -21.79 -16.81
CA ILE A 86 4.02 -21.86 -17.04
C ILE A 86 4.50 -23.32 -16.88
N LEU A 87 4.08 -23.99 -15.81
CA LEU A 87 4.48 -25.37 -15.53
C LEU A 87 3.98 -26.37 -16.58
N VAL A 88 2.73 -26.24 -17.02
CA VAL A 88 2.17 -27.12 -18.07
C VAL A 88 2.80 -26.83 -19.43
N ASP A 89 3.05 -25.57 -19.77
CA ASP A 89 3.77 -25.20 -21.01
C ASP A 89 5.18 -25.83 -21.02
N ALA A 90 5.95 -25.67 -19.95
CA ALA A 90 7.27 -26.29 -19.83
C ALA A 90 7.21 -27.83 -19.87
N TYR A 91 6.25 -28.45 -19.16
CA TYR A 91 6.06 -29.89 -19.20
C TYR A 91 5.79 -30.41 -20.61
N LEU A 92 4.85 -29.79 -21.33
CA LEU A 92 4.46 -30.23 -22.66
C LEU A 92 5.56 -30.02 -23.71
N MET A 93 6.40 -29.00 -23.55
CA MET A 93 7.47 -28.68 -24.49
C MET A 93 8.76 -29.46 -24.21
N ASP A 94 9.13 -29.60 -22.94
CA ASP A 94 10.47 -30.08 -22.58
C ASP A 94 10.44 -31.48 -22.00
N THR A 95 9.37 -31.87 -21.29
CA THR A 95 9.32 -33.11 -20.50
C THR A 95 8.53 -34.22 -21.21
N ALA A 96 7.31 -33.92 -21.66
CA ALA A 96 6.44 -34.90 -22.31
C ALA A 96 7.07 -35.55 -23.57
N PRO A 97 7.79 -34.81 -24.45
CA PRO A 97 8.43 -35.40 -25.63
C PRO A 97 9.59 -36.36 -25.32
N GLN A 98 10.15 -36.30 -24.11
CA GLN A 98 11.23 -37.20 -23.69
C GLN A 98 10.70 -38.56 -23.22
N HIS A 99 9.40 -38.67 -22.94
CA HIS A 99 8.80 -39.91 -22.49
C HIS A 99 8.53 -40.85 -23.66
N VAL A 100 8.91 -42.13 -23.50
CA VAL A 100 8.58 -43.18 -24.48
C VAL A 100 7.06 -43.32 -24.52
N ARG A 101 6.46 -43.00 -25.68
CA ARG A 101 5.00 -42.89 -25.85
C ARG A 101 4.39 -41.73 -25.04
N GLY A 102 5.09 -40.61 -24.91
CA GLY A 102 4.57 -39.39 -24.28
C GLY A 102 3.45 -38.76 -25.11
N ASN A 103 3.61 -38.76 -26.43
CA ASN A 103 2.66 -38.24 -27.41
C ASN A 103 2.22 -39.32 -28.42
N TRP A 104 1.02 -39.17 -28.97
CA TRP A 104 0.53 -40.08 -30.01
C TRP A 104 1.37 -40.02 -31.29
N LEU A 105 1.89 -38.83 -31.58
CA LEU A 105 2.59 -38.55 -32.82
C LEU A 105 4.09 -38.89 -32.77
N ASP A 106 4.65 -39.23 -31.60
CA ASP A 106 6.09 -39.52 -31.44
C ASP A 106 6.56 -40.68 -32.34
N VAL A 107 5.67 -41.62 -32.63
CA VAL A 107 5.94 -42.77 -33.52
C VAL A 107 5.64 -42.51 -34.98
N ARG A 108 5.06 -41.35 -35.32
CA ARG A 108 4.56 -41.04 -36.68
C ARG A 108 5.20 -39.81 -37.31
N LEU A 109 5.72 -38.88 -36.51
CA LEU A 109 6.27 -37.62 -36.97
C LEU A 109 7.61 -37.32 -36.29
N PRO A 110 8.55 -36.64 -36.99
CA PRO A 110 9.71 -36.04 -36.35
C PRO A 110 9.30 -35.01 -35.29
N PRO A 111 10.08 -34.83 -34.20
CA PRO A 111 9.73 -33.92 -33.09
C PRO A 111 9.33 -32.49 -33.51
N VAL A 112 10.01 -31.93 -34.53
CA VAL A 112 9.72 -30.58 -35.05
C VAL A 112 8.29 -30.47 -35.60
N LEU A 113 7.81 -31.50 -36.31
CA LEU A 113 6.46 -31.50 -36.88
C LEU A 113 5.39 -31.76 -35.81
N ILE A 114 5.72 -32.50 -34.75
CA ILE A 114 4.82 -32.70 -33.61
C ILE A 114 4.47 -31.35 -33.00
N GLY A 115 5.47 -30.51 -32.72
CA GLY A 115 5.24 -29.17 -32.16
C GLY A 115 4.36 -28.28 -33.04
N MET A 116 4.50 -28.36 -34.37
CA MET A 116 3.67 -27.60 -35.30
C MET A 116 2.21 -28.06 -35.32
N VAL A 117 1.99 -29.38 -35.42
CA VAL A 117 0.63 -29.97 -35.40
C VAL A 117 -0.06 -29.68 -34.08
N ASP A 118 0.68 -29.85 -32.99
CA ASP A 118 0.21 -29.58 -31.64
C ASP A 118 -0.12 -28.10 -31.41
N GLY A 119 0.72 -27.19 -31.93
CA GLY A 119 0.48 -25.76 -31.92
C GLY A 119 -0.75 -25.35 -32.72
N PHE A 120 -1.05 -26.03 -33.84
CA PHE A 120 -2.25 -25.81 -34.62
C PHE A 120 -3.52 -26.28 -33.89
N LEU A 121 -3.49 -27.49 -33.30
CA LEU A 121 -4.68 -28.12 -32.73
C LEU A 121 -5.10 -27.56 -31.37
N TYR A 122 -4.15 -27.19 -30.51
CA TYR A 122 -4.44 -26.82 -29.13
C TYR A 122 -3.93 -25.42 -28.78
N GLY A 123 -3.22 -24.75 -29.71
CA GLY A 123 -2.54 -23.48 -29.47
C GLY A 123 -1.79 -23.44 -28.13
N ARG A 124 -0.66 -24.14 -28.12
CA ARG A 124 -0.05 -24.51 -26.84
C ARG A 124 0.97 -23.54 -26.31
N SER A 125 1.61 -22.77 -27.19
CA SER A 125 2.64 -21.86 -26.71
C SER A 125 2.00 -20.86 -25.76
N PHE A 126 2.62 -20.71 -24.60
CA PHE A 126 2.22 -19.74 -23.59
C PHE A 126 1.83 -18.37 -24.20
N ALA A 127 2.65 -17.85 -25.10
CA ALA A 127 2.38 -16.60 -25.83
C ALA A 127 1.14 -16.67 -26.75
N SER A 128 0.95 -17.74 -27.52
CA SER A 128 -0.24 -17.92 -28.36
C SER A 128 -1.52 -18.03 -27.54
N ALA A 129 -1.43 -18.68 -26.39
CA ALA A 129 -2.55 -18.90 -25.50
C ALA A 129 -2.96 -17.59 -24.78
N LEU A 130 -1.99 -16.77 -24.36
CA LEU A 130 -2.24 -15.40 -23.89
C LEU A 130 -2.87 -14.52 -24.99
N ALA A 131 -2.34 -14.59 -26.22
CA ALA A 131 -2.86 -13.82 -27.35
C ALA A 131 -4.31 -14.20 -27.71
N ARG A 132 -4.63 -15.51 -27.76
CA ARG A 132 -6.00 -15.99 -28.01
C ARG A 132 -6.96 -15.58 -26.89
N LYS A 133 -6.50 -15.54 -25.65
CA LYS A 133 -7.27 -15.05 -24.50
C LYS A 133 -7.33 -13.53 -24.42
N GLN A 134 -6.68 -12.81 -25.34
CA GLN A 134 -6.61 -11.35 -25.36
C GLN A 134 -6.17 -10.78 -24.00
N VAL A 135 -5.23 -11.47 -23.33
CA VAL A 135 -4.71 -10.99 -22.05
C VAL A 135 -3.86 -9.75 -22.33
N SER A 136 -4.31 -8.58 -21.88
CA SER A 136 -3.59 -7.32 -22.07
C SER A 136 -2.20 -7.34 -21.43
N ALA A 137 -1.28 -6.53 -21.94
CA ALA A 137 0.07 -6.39 -21.37
C ALA A 137 0.05 -6.04 -19.88
N SER A 138 -0.86 -5.17 -19.43
CA SER A 138 -1.05 -4.84 -18.01
C SER A 138 -1.43 -6.07 -17.19
N LYS A 139 -2.40 -6.87 -17.64
CA LYS A 139 -2.80 -8.10 -16.94
C LYS A 139 -1.72 -9.17 -16.96
N GLN A 140 -0.91 -9.23 -18.02
CA GLN A 140 0.27 -10.09 -18.07
C GLN A 140 1.28 -9.68 -16.98
N LEU A 141 1.58 -8.40 -16.83
CA LEU A 141 2.50 -7.91 -15.79
C LEU A 141 2.00 -8.09 -14.35
N GLN A 142 0.69 -8.10 -14.13
CA GLN A 142 0.10 -8.40 -12.81
C GLN A 142 0.28 -9.87 -12.41
N GLN A 143 0.16 -10.80 -13.37
CA GLN A 143 0.02 -12.23 -13.06
C GLN A 143 1.29 -13.06 -13.36
N LEU A 144 2.01 -12.71 -14.42
CA LEU A 144 3.17 -13.46 -14.91
C LEU A 144 4.37 -13.44 -13.96
N PRO A 145 4.81 -12.30 -13.41
CA PRO A 145 5.99 -12.29 -12.53
C PRO A 145 5.79 -13.16 -11.29
N PHE A 146 4.64 -12.99 -10.61
CA PHE A 146 4.30 -13.79 -9.44
C PHE A 146 4.19 -15.28 -9.78
N GLY A 147 3.48 -15.63 -10.85
CA GLY A 147 3.36 -17.01 -11.30
C GLY A 147 4.71 -17.64 -11.69
N LEU A 148 5.61 -16.86 -12.30
CA LEU A 148 6.94 -17.30 -12.69
C LEU A 148 7.82 -17.59 -11.48
N VAL A 149 7.81 -16.72 -10.47
CA VAL A 149 8.52 -16.94 -9.20
C VAL A 149 8.04 -18.24 -8.55
N GLN A 150 6.72 -18.46 -8.47
CA GLN A 150 6.16 -19.69 -7.91
C GLN A 150 6.51 -20.94 -8.73
N ALA A 151 6.54 -20.82 -10.07
CA ALA A 151 6.92 -21.91 -10.96
C ALA A 151 8.39 -22.28 -10.79
N ILE A 152 9.30 -21.29 -10.72
CA ILE A 152 10.73 -21.49 -10.48
C ILE A 152 10.97 -22.11 -9.10
N ALA A 153 10.26 -21.64 -8.07
CA ALA A 153 10.37 -22.22 -6.73
C ALA A 153 9.95 -23.70 -6.70
N SER A 154 8.97 -24.08 -7.53
CA SER A 154 8.51 -25.47 -7.65
C SER A 154 9.45 -26.30 -8.55
N HIS A 155 10.02 -25.69 -9.59
CA HIS A 155 10.83 -26.34 -10.62
C HIS A 155 12.04 -25.46 -11.00
N PRO A 156 13.15 -25.53 -10.25
CA PRO A 156 14.30 -24.64 -10.48
C PRO A 156 14.97 -24.79 -11.86
N THR A 157 14.81 -25.95 -12.51
CA THR A 157 15.36 -26.25 -13.85
C THR A 157 14.45 -25.82 -15.00
N LEU A 158 13.35 -25.11 -14.72
CA LEU A 158 12.41 -24.64 -15.72
C LEU A 158 13.10 -23.69 -16.72
N PRO A 159 12.95 -23.89 -18.05
CA PRO A 159 13.50 -22.97 -19.05
C PRO A 159 12.80 -21.60 -19.01
N GLN A 160 13.49 -20.58 -18.49
CA GLN A 160 12.88 -19.28 -18.15
C GLN A 160 12.77 -18.28 -19.32
N GLN A 161 13.65 -18.38 -20.33
CA GLN A 161 13.82 -17.34 -21.37
C GLN A 161 12.51 -16.98 -22.08
N ARG A 162 11.68 -17.97 -22.42
CA ARG A 162 10.41 -17.75 -23.13
C ARG A 162 9.42 -16.88 -22.34
N TYR A 163 9.41 -16.99 -21.01
CA TYR A 163 8.52 -16.22 -20.15
C TYR A 163 9.07 -14.81 -19.91
N LEU A 164 10.40 -14.68 -19.87
CA LEU A 164 11.09 -13.39 -19.87
C LEU A 164 10.82 -12.60 -21.14
N ASP A 165 10.85 -13.24 -22.31
CA ASP A 165 10.57 -12.58 -23.59
C ASP A 165 9.14 -12.03 -23.60
N VAL A 166 8.18 -12.76 -23.01
CA VAL A 166 6.81 -12.25 -22.83
C VAL A 166 6.78 -11.05 -21.89
N LEU A 167 7.38 -11.14 -20.69
CA LEU A 167 7.46 -10.00 -19.76
C LEU A 167 8.09 -8.76 -20.41
N ALA A 168 9.22 -8.93 -21.11
CA ALA A 168 9.90 -7.84 -21.81
C ALA A 168 9.02 -7.25 -22.92
N THR A 169 8.28 -8.08 -23.65
CA THR A 169 7.32 -7.64 -24.66
C THR A 169 6.19 -6.84 -24.03
N SER A 170 5.61 -7.32 -22.92
CA SER A 170 4.53 -6.62 -22.19
C SER A 170 5.00 -5.27 -21.64
N ILE A 171 6.21 -5.20 -21.07
CA ILE A 171 6.82 -3.93 -20.61
C ILE A 171 6.96 -2.97 -21.79
N ASN A 172 7.56 -3.42 -22.90
CA ASN A 172 7.78 -2.57 -24.07
C ASN A 172 6.47 -2.09 -24.71
N GLU A 173 5.43 -2.91 -24.72
CA GLU A 173 4.09 -2.55 -25.20
C GLU A 173 3.47 -1.45 -24.33
N LEU A 174 3.54 -1.59 -23.00
CA LEU A 174 3.05 -0.55 -22.08
C LEU A 174 3.87 0.73 -22.16
N VAL A 175 5.20 0.65 -22.33
CA VAL A 175 6.06 1.82 -22.53
C VAL A 175 5.63 2.58 -23.79
N ARG A 176 5.40 1.89 -24.92
CA ARG A 176 4.97 2.53 -26.18
C ARG A 176 3.61 3.19 -26.04
N THR A 177 2.63 2.46 -25.51
CA THR A 177 1.26 2.98 -25.33
C THR A 177 1.21 4.17 -24.36
N SER A 178 2.06 4.19 -23.34
CA SER A 178 2.15 5.32 -22.39
C SER A 178 2.72 6.58 -23.02
N VAL A 179 3.63 6.45 -24.00
CA VAL A 179 4.20 7.59 -24.73
C VAL A 179 3.21 8.17 -25.74
N ASP A 180 2.43 7.33 -26.42
CA ASP A 180 1.54 7.75 -27.50
C ASP A 180 0.27 8.47 -27.02
N VAL A 181 -0.20 8.21 -25.80
CA VAL A 181 -1.51 8.69 -25.31
C VAL A 181 -1.43 10.07 -24.63
N GLY A 182 -0.24 10.61 -24.35
CA GLY A 182 -0.03 12.04 -24.04
C GLY A 182 -0.65 12.62 -22.75
N ARG A 183 -1.74 12.08 -22.20
CA ARG A 183 -2.38 12.39 -20.91
C ARG A 183 -3.78 11.77 -20.91
N GLU A 184 -3.91 10.61 -20.31
CA GLU A 184 -5.08 10.16 -19.54
C GLU A 184 -4.64 8.84 -18.91
N THR A 185 -4.50 8.87 -17.58
CA THR A 185 -3.81 7.91 -16.70
C THR A 185 -3.65 6.50 -17.29
N PRO A 186 -2.42 6.09 -17.70
CA PRO A 186 -2.18 4.69 -18.04
C PRO A 186 -2.67 3.82 -16.88
N GLN A 187 -3.20 2.64 -17.20
CA GLN A 187 -3.66 1.64 -16.23
C GLN A 187 -2.45 1.19 -15.40
N ALA A 188 -2.13 2.00 -14.40
CA ALA A 188 -0.81 2.05 -13.81
C ALA A 188 -0.56 0.77 -13.01
N VAL A 189 0.61 0.20 -13.23
CA VAL A 189 1.06 -1.00 -12.53
C VAL A 189 1.20 -0.68 -11.04
N SER A 190 0.59 -1.49 -10.18
CA SER A 190 0.60 -1.26 -8.73
C SER A 190 2.00 -1.46 -8.14
N SER A 191 2.26 -0.93 -6.94
CA SER A 191 3.54 -1.15 -6.24
C SER A 191 3.78 -2.64 -5.96
N SER A 192 2.75 -3.40 -5.62
CA SER A 192 2.85 -4.86 -5.44
C SER A 192 3.21 -5.58 -6.74
N ASP A 193 2.62 -5.18 -7.87
CA ASP A 193 2.95 -5.77 -9.17
C ASP A 193 4.41 -5.44 -9.54
N LEU A 194 4.86 -4.20 -9.30
CA LEU A 194 6.25 -3.80 -9.52
C LEU A 194 7.21 -4.61 -8.65
N GLY A 195 6.88 -4.84 -7.37
CA GLY A 195 7.67 -5.71 -6.49
C GLY A 195 7.78 -7.14 -7.03
N ASN A 196 6.69 -7.71 -7.54
CA ASN A 196 6.69 -9.03 -8.18
C ASN A 196 7.51 -9.06 -9.48
N ILE A 197 7.44 -8.01 -10.30
CA ILE A 197 8.27 -7.83 -11.51
C ILE A 197 9.76 -7.83 -11.12
N MET A 198 10.12 -7.07 -10.09
CA MET A 198 11.51 -7.00 -9.60
C MET A 198 11.98 -8.34 -9.05
N ASP A 199 11.19 -9.06 -8.25
CA ASP A 199 11.58 -10.40 -7.75
C ASP A 199 11.80 -11.40 -8.90
N ALA A 200 10.88 -11.42 -9.87
CA ALA A 200 11.02 -12.28 -11.04
C ALA A 200 12.29 -11.98 -11.83
N LEU A 201 12.57 -10.71 -12.11
CA LEU A 201 13.73 -10.29 -12.90
C LEU A 201 15.04 -10.39 -12.10
N HIS A 202 15.01 -10.24 -10.78
CA HIS A 202 16.16 -10.45 -9.89
C HIS A 202 16.64 -11.90 -9.93
N ARG A 203 15.74 -12.86 -9.76
CA ARG A 203 16.04 -14.30 -9.79
C ARG A 203 16.70 -14.75 -11.11
N LEU A 204 16.55 -13.92 -12.14
CA LEU A 204 17.01 -14.16 -13.51
C LEU A 204 18.21 -13.27 -13.89
N GLY A 205 18.68 -12.42 -12.96
CA GLY A 205 19.84 -11.55 -13.19
C GLY A 205 19.58 -10.40 -14.16
N CYS A 206 18.32 -9.96 -14.32
CA CYS A 206 17.90 -8.99 -15.33
C CYS A 206 17.64 -7.57 -14.79
N ILE A 207 17.86 -7.30 -13.50
CA ILE A 207 17.69 -5.94 -12.94
C ILE A 207 18.81 -5.03 -13.45
N ASN A 208 18.43 -3.96 -14.15
CA ASN A 208 19.34 -2.94 -14.65
C ASN A 208 18.63 -1.58 -14.77
N ALA A 209 19.40 -0.53 -15.08
CA ALA A 209 18.87 0.83 -15.20
C ALA A 209 17.80 0.99 -16.30
N ALA A 210 17.89 0.23 -17.40
CA ALA A 210 16.91 0.28 -18.49
C ALA A 210 15.54 -0.24 -18.05
N LEU A 211 15.52 -1.32 -17.27
CA LEU A 211 14.30 -1.84 -16.65
C LEU A 211 13.65 -0.80 -15.72
N LEU A 212 14.43 -0.20 -14.82
CA LEU A 212 13.92 0.81 -13.88
C LEU A 212 13.37 2.04 -14.61
N THR A 213 14.01 2.41 -15.71
CA THR A 213 13.52 3.48 -16.60
C THR A 213 12.19 3.11 -17.25
N ALA A 214 12.05 1.87 -17.73
CA ALA A 214 10.78 1.38 -18.26
C ALA A 214 9.68 1.35 -17.20
N CYS A 215 10.00 0.91 -15.96
CA CYS A 215 9.08 0.93 -14.83
C CYS A 215 8.56 2.34 -14.50
N ARG A 216 9.44 3.35 -14.59
CA ARG A 216 9.07 4.77 -14.42
C ARG A 216 8.18 5.32 -15.54
N VAL A 217 8.21 4.73 -16.73
CA VAL A 217 7.30 5.14 -17.83
C VAL A 217 5.92 4.52 -17.64
N ILE A 218 5.83 3.28 -17.15
CA ILE A 218 4.57 2.54 -17.00
C ILE A 218 3.87 2.76 -15.65
N SER A 219 4.54 3.38 -14.68
CA SER A 219 4.01 3.72 -13.35
C SER A 219 4.67 4.97 -12.79
N SER A 220 4.10 5.55 -11.74
CA SER A 220 4.64 6.76 -11.12
C SER A 220 5.92 6.47 -10.34
N PRO A 221 6.87 7.42 -10.23
CA PRO A 221 8.11 7.22 -9.48
C PRO A 221 7.89 6.74 -8.04
N GLU A 222 6.88 7.26 -7.36
CA GLU A 222 6.46 6.89 -6.00
C GLU A 222 6.13 5.39 -5.92
N ARG A 223 5.30 4.91 -6.86
CA ARG A 223 4.90 3.50 -6.91
C ARG A 223 6.04 2.57 -7.25
N VAL A 224 6.99 3.01 -8.07
CA VAL A 224 8.21 2.24 -8.37
C VAL A 224 9.07 2.12 -7.12
N VAL A 225 9.28 3.20 -6.37
CA VAL A 225 10.03 3.14 -5.11
C VAL A 225 9.34 2.24 -4.08
N ALA A 226 8.03 2.40 -3.88
CA ALA A 226 7.26 1.52 -2.99
C ALA A 226 7.35 0.04 -3.42
N GLY A 227 7.29 -0.24 -4.73
CA GLY A 227 7.46 -1.59 -5.26
C GLY A 227 8.88 -2.15 -5.06
N LEU A 228 9.91 -1.31 -5.17
CA LEU A 228 11.30 -1.67 -4.86
C LEU A 228 11.47 -2.00 -3.38
N LEU A 229 10.86 -1.22 -2.49
CA LEU A 229 10.88 -1.50 -1.06
C LEU A 229 10.23 -2.85 -0.74
N LEU A 230 9.03 -3.11 -1.28
CA LEU A 230 8.36 -4.41 -1.14
C LEU A 230 9.26 -5.56 -1.61
N PHE A 231 9.91 -5.40 -2.76
CA PHE A 231 10.86 -6.38 -3.28
C PHE A 231 12.05 -6.61 -2.35
N LEU A 232 12.69 -5.55 -1.84
CA LEU A 232 13.86 -5.65 -0.96
C LEU A 232 13.52 -6.27 0.41
N GLN A 233 12.26 -6.16 0.84
CA GLN A 233 11.76 -6.79 2.06
C GLN A 233 11.42 -8.28 1.89
N LEU A 234 11.34 -8.80 0.65
CA LEU A 234 11.11 -10.23 0.41
C LEU A 234 12.34 -11.07 0.79
N PRO A 235 12.15 -12.30 1.29
CA PRO A 235 13.24 -13.26 1.48
C PRO A 235 13.75 -13.74 0.12
N ALA A 236 14.71 -13.01 -0.43
CA ALA A 236 15.29 -13.21 -1.76
C ALA A 236 16.80 -13.55 -1.66
N PRO A 237 17.40 -14.16 -2.71
CA PRO A 237 18.84 -14.29 -2.81
C PRO A 237 19.51 -12.90 -2.75
N PRO A 238 20.77 -12.80 -2.28
CA PRO A 238 21.46 -11.52 -2.15
C PRO A 238 21.50 -10.77 -3.48
N LEU A 239 21.24 -9.47 -3.45
CA LEU A 239 21.29 -8.64 -4.65
C LEU A 239 22.74 -8.50 -5.14
N PRO A 240 22.99 -8.62 -6.46
CA PRO A 240 24.31 -8.32 -7.00
C PRO A 240 24.61 -6.81 -6.86
N PRO A 241 25.89 -6.42 -6.66
CA PRO A 241 26.26 -5.01 -6.45
C PRO A 241 25.80 -4.07 -7.58
N SER A 242 25.76 -4.56 -8.83
CA SER A 242 25.27 -3.79 -9.97
C SER A 242 23.77 -3.48 -9.88
N ALA A 243 22.97 -4.41 -9.38
CA ALA A 243 21.54 -4.19 -9.17
C ALA A 243 21.29 -3.26 -7.98
N GLN A 244 22.04 -3.43 -6.88
CA GLN A 244 21.98 -2.51 -5.73
C GLN A 244 22.27 -1.07 -6.16
N LEU A 245 23.35 -0.85 -6.92
CA LEU A 245 23.72 0.46 -7.42
C LEU A 245 22.66 1.05 -8.37
N ALA A 246 22.09 0.23 -9.25
CA ALA A 246 21.04 0.68 -10.17
C ALA A 246 19.77 1.12 -9.41
N ILE A 247 19.38 0.36 -8.39
CA ILE A 247 18.22 0.66 -7.53
C ILE A 247 18.46 1.93 -6.71
N ALA A 248 19.63 2.05 -6.07
CA ALA A 248 19.99 3.22 -5.28
C ALA A 248 19.99 4.51 -6.13
N HIS A 249 20.68 4.48 -7.28
CA HIS A 249 20.71 5.62 -8.20
C HIS A 249 19.32 5.98 -8.72
N PHE A 250 18.46 4.99 -8.97
CA PHE A 250 17.08 5.25 -9.36
C PHE A 250 16.31 5.96 -8.23
N ALA A 251 16.36 5.44 -7.00
CA ALA A 251 15.65 6.00 -5.86
C ALA A 251 16.07 7.45 -5.58
N GLU A 252 17.37 7.74 -5.60
CA GLU A 252 17.91 9.10 -5.49
C GLU A 252 17.40 10.02 -6.61
N SER A 253 17.39 9.53 -7.86
CA SER A 253 16.94 10.32 -9.02
C SER A 253 15.41 10.53 -9.05
N ALA A 254 14.65 9.67 -8.36
CA ALA A 254 13.19 9.72 -8.29
C ALA A 254 12.71 10.72 -7.25
N ALA A 255 13.40 10.84 -6.11
CA ALA A 255 12.97 11.69 -5.01
C ALA A 255 12.68 13.17 -5.38
N PRO A 256 13.49 13.85 -6.23
CA PRO A 256 13.20 15.23 -6.65
C PRO A 256 11.94 15.39 -7.51
N THR A 257 11.38 14.29 -8.01
CA THR A 257 10.22 14.30 -8.91
C THR A 257 8.89 14.11 -8.18
N PHE A 258 8.94 13.86 -6.87
CA PHE A 258 7.75 13.80 -6.04
C PHE A 258 7.20 15.23 -5.89
N HIS A 259 6.00 15.47 -6.40
CA HIS A 259 5.40 16.80 -6.44
C HIS A 259 3.99 16.78 -5.83
N TYR A 260 3.66 17.85 -5.11
CA TYR A 260 2.32 18.11 -4.61
C TYR A 260 1.43 18.56 -5.77
N THR A 261 0.39 17.79 -6.08
CA THR A 261 -0.66 18.24 -6.99
C THR A 261 -1.95 18.64 -6.27
N ASP A 262 -2.14 18.12 -5.06
CA ASP A 262 -3.28 18.41 -4.18
C ASP A 262 -2.86 18.25 -2.70
N HIS A 263 -3.46 19.03 -1.80
CA HIS A 263 -3.24 18.97 -0.36
C HIS A 263 -3.61 17.61 0.25
N THR A 264 -4.48 16.85 -0.42
CA THR A 264 -4.89 15.50 0.00
C THR A 264 -3.81 14.43 -0.21
N GLN A 265 -2.78 14.69 -1.01
CA GLN A 265 -1.71 13.73 -1.35
C GLN A 265 -0.42 13.97 -0.55
N HIS A 266 -0.46 14.89 0.41
CA HIS A 266 0.73 15.31 1.17
C HIS A 266 1.37 14.13 1.91
N ASP A 267 0.57 13.33 2.61
CA ASP A 267 1.06 12.16 3.36
C ASP A 267 1.62 11.06 2.44
N ASP A 268 1.04 10.87 1.25
CA ASP A 268 1.52 9.89 0.27
C ASP A 268 2.92 10.24 -0.26
N VAL A 269 3.16 11.53 -0.53
CA VAL A 269 4.47 12.04 -0.96
C VAL A 269 5.51 11.83 0.14
N LEU A 270 5.18 12.18 1.38
CA LEU A 270 6.11 11.99 2.50
C LEU A 270 6.37 10.50 2.76
N SER A 271 5.36 9.64 2.66
CA SER A 271 5.53 8.18 2.72
C SER A 271 6.48 7.70 1.62
N SER A 272 6.40 8.26 0.41
CA SER A 272 7.30 7.91 -0.71
C SER A 272 8.74 8.34 -0.44
N PHE A 273 8.97 9.48 0.24
CA PHE A 273 10.30 9.87 0.70
C PHE A 273 10.86 8.90 1.75
N VAL A 274 10.03 8.46 2.70
CA VAL A 274 10.41 7.43 3.67
C VAL A 274 10.76 6.13 2.96
N ASP A 275 10.00 5.74 1.93
CA ASP A 275 10.32 4.57 1.11
C ASP A 275 11.68 4.72 0.41
N VAL A 276 12.03 5.91 -0.10
CA VAL A 276 13.37 6.17 -0.68
C VAL A 276 14.46 5.94 0.37
N ILE A 277 14.30 6.50 1.58
CA ILE A 277 15.26 6.34 2.67
C ILE A 277 15.43 4.86 3.02
N GLU A 278 14.35 4.11 3.16
CA GLU A 278 14.42 2.66 3.44
C GLU A 278 15.08 1.88 2.30
N VAL A 279 14.76 2.19 1.04
CA VAL A 279 15.41 1.56 -0.12
C VAL A 279 16.92 1.83 -0.11
N LEU A 280 17.34 3.06 0.18
CA LEU A 280 18.76 3.42 0.29
C LEU A 280 19.43 2.73 1.48
N THR A 281 18.77 2.63 2.63
CA THR A 281 19.29 1.87 3.78
C THR A 281 19.53 0.40 3.43
N LEU A 282 18.70 -0.18 2.56
CA LEU A 282 18.85 -1.58 2.12
C LEU A 282 19.85 -1.78 0.97
N THR A 283 20.09 -0.78 0.12
CA THR A 283 20.88 -0.92 -1.11
C THR A 283 22.21 -0.16 -1.10
N ALA A 284 22.25 1.01 -0.48
CA ALA A 284 23.41 1.89 -0.40
C ALA A 284 23.45 2.64 0.95
N PRO A 285 23.70 1.97 2.09
CA PRO A 285 23.62 2.58 3.42
C PRO A 285 24.51 3.82 3.60
N ARG A 286 25.61 3.92 2.83
CA ARG A 286 26.55 5.04 2.90
C ARG A 286 25.99 6.34 2.31
N ASP A 287 25.01 6.22 1.42
CA ASP A 287 24.45 7.34 0.67
C ASP A 287 23.19 7.92 1.35
N VAL A 288 22.63 7.19 2.33
CA VAL A 288 21.45 7.62 3.12
C VAL A 288 21.70 8.96 3.81
N LEU A 289 22.80 9.11 4.54
CA LEU A 289 23.07 10.33 5.30
C LEU A 289 23.32 11.55 4.38
N PRO A 290 24.13 11.47 3.31
CA PRO A 290 24.20 12.52 2.30
C PRO A 290 22.85 12.88 1.69
N PHE A 291 22.04 11.88 1.32
CA PHE A 291 20.72 12.09 0.72
C PHE A 291 19.79 12.86 1.67
N VAL A 292 19.65 12.38 2.91
CA VAL A 292 18.79 12.99 3.92
C VAL A 292 19.24 14.41 4.26
N THR A 293 20.56 14.63 4.37
CA THR A 293 21.13 15.97 4.63
C THR A 293 20.82 16.93 3.48
N ALA A 294 20.95 16.49 2.23
CA ALA A 294 20.63 17.30 1.06
C ALA A 294 19.13 17.62 0.98
N TRP A 295 18.25 16.65 1.31
CA TRP A 295 16.81 16.85 1.37
C TRP A 295 16.43 17.88 2.45
N CYS A 296 16.96 17.74 3.67
CA CYS A 296 16.72 18.71 4.74
C CYS A 296 17.18 20.13 4.36
N ALA A 297 18.33 20.26 3.70
CA ALA A 297 18.83 21.55 3.23
C ALA A 297 17.97 22.17 2.10
N ALA A 298 17.19 21.36 1.39
CA ALA A 298 16.28 21.83 0.35
C ALA A 298 14.90 22.24 0.89
N LEU A 299 14.56 21.86 2.13
CA LEU A 299 13.31 22.27 2.77
C LEU A 299 13.35 23.77 3.11
N PRO A 300 12.22 24.49 3.01
CA PRO A 300 12.14 25.86 3.50
C PRO A 300 12.49 25.93 5.00
N GLU A 301 13.28 26.92 5.40
CA GLU A 301 13.57 27.24 6.81
C GLU A 301 12.36 27.92 7.49
N THR A 302 11.18 27.33 7.35
CA THR A 302 9.94 27.81 7.97
C THR A 302 9.43 26.79 8.97
N LEU A 303 8.75 27.31 9.99
CA LEU A 303 8.12 26.48 11.00
C LEU A 303 7.04 25.58 10.40
N ASP A 304 6.36 26.06 9.37
CA ASP A 304 5.34 25.31 8.64
C ASP A 304 5.92 24.12 7.86
N ALA A 305 7.04 24.31 7.16
CA ALA A 305 7.74 23.21 6.48
C ALA A 305 8.27 22.17 7.49
N THR A 306 8.71 22.63 8.67
CA THR A 306 9.13 21.74 9.76
C THR A 306 7.97 20.89 10.27
N ARG A 307 6.80 21.51 10.51
CA ARG A 307 5.59 20.83 10.99
C ARG A 307 4.98 19.87 9.97
N SER A 308 4.92 20.31 8.72
CA SER A 308 4.22 19.58 7.65
C SER A 308 5.10 18.56 6.95
N SER A 309 6.41 18.75 6.84
CA SER A 309 7.28 17.85 6.07
C SER A 309 8.31 17.12 6.92
N LEU A 310 9.10 17.85 7.71
CA LEU A 310 10.21 17.24 8.45
C LEU A 310 9.73 16.35 9.60
N TYR A 311 8.82 16.85 10.45
CA TYR A 311 8.31 16.08 11.59
C TYR A 311 7.62 14.77 11.16
N PRO A 312 6.69 14.76 10.18
CA PRO A 312 6.03 13.52 9.76
C PRO A 312 7.00 12.47 9.21
N VAL A 313 8.05 12.88 8.50
CA VAL A 313 9.09 11.95 8.03
C VAL A 313 9.86 11.33 9.20
N VAL A 314 10.20 12.13 10.23
CA VAL A 314 10.83 11.60 11.46
C VAL A 314 9.91 10.60 12.15
N GLU A 315 8.64 10.93 12.33
CA GLU A 315 7.64 10.07 12.98
C GLU A 315 7.41 8.76 12.21
N MET A 316 7.29 8.83 10.88
CA MET A 316 7.17 7.65 10.03
C MET A 316 8.43 6.78 10.06
N LEU A 317 9.63 7.36 9.98
CA LEU A 317 10.88 6.60 10.11
C LEU A 317 10.99 5.93 11.48
N TYR A 318 10.68 6.66 12.55
CA TYR A 318 10.72 6.13 13.91
C TYR A 318 9.75 4.94 14.09
N SER A 319 8.51 5.09 13.62
CA SER A 319 7.48 4.04 13.71
C SER A 319 7.80 2.81 12.85
N ARG A 320 8.34 2.98 11.64
CA ARG A 320 8.66 1.87 10.73
C ARG A 320 9.93 1.14 11.12
N LEU A 321 10.98 1.86 11.53
CA LEU A 321 12.24 1.25 11.91
C LEU A 321 12.18 0.59 13.29
N LYS A 322 11.18 0.91 14.13
CA LYS A 322 10.94 0.28 15.45
C LYS A 322 12.20 0.21 16.33
N GLY A 323 13.01 1.26 16.31
CA GLY A 323 14.29 1.35 17.05
C GLY A 323 15.51 0.76 16.33
N LYS A 324 15.38 0.29 15.09
CA LYS A 324 16.52 0.00 14.21
C LYS A 324 17.05 1.32 13.61
N ASP A 325 18.37 1.44 13.42
CA ASP A 325 19.02 2.65 12.89
C ASP A 325 18.56 3.96 13.56
N LEU A 326 18.49 3.95 14.90
CA LEU A 326 18.19 5.14 15.71
C LEU A 326 19.09 6.33 15.36
N ASP A 327 20.34 6.09 14.97
CA ASP A 327 21.28 7.13 14.54
C ASP A 327 20.70 8.01 13.41
N LEU A 328 20.04 7.39 12.42
CA LEU A 328 19.44 8.09 11.29
C LEU A 328 18.24 8.93 11.73
N VAL A 329 17.37 8.34 12.57
CA VAL A 329 16.18 9.02 13.10
C VAL A 329 16.61 10.22 13.95
N VAL A 330 17.63 10.05 14.79
CA VAL A 330 18.20 11.10 15.65
C VAL A 330 18.83 12.23 14.83
N HIS A 331 19.53 11.89 13.74
CA HIS A 331 20.11 12.87 12.83
C HIS A 331 19.05 13.81 12.23
N LEU A 332 17.82 13.34 12.04
CA LEU A 332 16.68 14.15 11.59
C LEU A 332 15.92 14.81 12.76
N ALA A 333 15.75 14.10 13.86
CA ALA A 333 15.00 14.55 15.03
C ALA A 333 15.65 15.78 15.70
N GLY A 334 16.98 15.80 15.79
CA GLY A 334 17.72 16.93 16.39
C GLY A 334 17.48 18.26 15.66
N PRO A 335 17.74 18.35 14.34
CA PRO A 335 17.41 19.53 13.54
C PRO A 335 15.93 19.88 13.56
N CYS A 336 15.03 18.90 13.53
CA CYS A 336 13.59 19.13 13.64
C CYS A 336 13.21 19.80 14.96
N LEU A 337 13.70 19.28 16.08
CA LEU A 337 13.48 19.84 17.40
C LEU A 337 14.04 21.27 17.50
N ALA A 338 15.27 21.47 17.02
CA ALA A 338 15.89 22.80 17.01
C ALA A 338 15.06 23.80 16.20
N ALA A 339 14.55 23.42 15.03
CA ALA A 339 13.71 24.26 14.19
C ALA A 339 12.37 24.60 14.86
N LEU A 340 11.72 23.64 15.53
CA LEU A 340 10.50 23.90 16.29
C LEU A 340 10.74 24.90 17.43
N LEU A 341 11.81 24.72 18.21
CA LEU A 341 12.13 25.58 19.35
C LEU A 341 12.55 26.98 18.90
N GLN A 342 13.44 27.09 17.91
CA GLN A 342 13.93 28.38 17.40
C GLN A 342 12.85 29.13 16.62
N GLY A 343 11.98 28.42 15.91
CA GLY A 343 10.82 29.00 15.22
C GLY A 343 9.71 29.48 16.15
N GLY A 344 9.84 29.27 17.47
CA GLY A 344 8.87 29.73 18.45
C GLY A 344 7.59 28.89 18.51
N ALA A 345 7.64 27.61 18.15
CA ALA A 345 6.48 26.70 18.18
C ALA A 345 5.78 26.64 19.55
N LEU A 346 6.54 26.80 20.63
CA LEU A 346 6.05 26.75 22.00
C LEU A 346 5.66 28.12 22.58
N THR A 347 5.79 29.19 21.79
CA THR A 347 5.47 30.56 22.22
C THR A 347 4.01 30.61 22.69
N PRO A 348 3.74 31.08 23.93
CA PRO A 348 2.38 31.17 24.43
C PRO A 348 1.50 32.02 23.51
N VAL A 349 0.31 31.53 23.20
CA VAL A 349 -0.71 32.34 22.52
C VAL A 349 -1.25 33.35 23.54
N PRO A 350 -1.24 34.66 23.26
CA PRO A 350 -1.79 35.66 24.17
C PRO A 350 -3.24 35.34 24.51
N ALA A 351 -3.61 35.41 25.79
CA ALA A 351 -4.98 35.11 26.23
C ALA A 351 -5.98 36.07 25.58
N LEU A 352 -7.05 35.51 25.01
CA LEU A 352 -8.17 36.26 24.43
C LEU A 352 -9.31 36.33 25.44
N ASN A 353 -9.39 37.43 26.18
CA ASN A 353 -10.36 37.59 27.27
C ASN A 353 -11.62 38.38 26.86
N ASP A 354 -11.68 38.89 25.62
CA ASP A 354 -12.76 39.78 25.17
C ASP A 354 -14.14 39.09 25.06
N PHE A 355 -14.15 37.75 25.10
CA PHE A 355 -15.36 36.92 25.09
C PHE A 355 -15.73 36.38 26.48
N VAL A 356 -15.05 36.83 27.54
CA VAL A 356 -15.36 36.50 28.93
C VAL A 356 -16.29 37.56 29.52
N LEU A 357 -17.52 37.17 29.87
CA LEU A 357 -18.58 38.08 30.32
C LEU A 357 -18.78 37.99 31.84
N THR A 358 -17.79 38.42 32.62
CA THR A 358 -17.83 38.37 34.11
C THR A 358 -18.80 39.36 34.76
N ALA A 359 -19.30 40.33 34.00
CA ALA A 359 -20.21 41.36 34.53
C ALA A 359 -21.67 40.90 34.59
N ILE A 360 -22.00 39.77 33.96
CA ILE A 360 -23.35 39.20 33.91
C ILE A 360 -23.46 38.14 35.02
N GLU A 361 -24.24 38.43 36.06
CA GLU A 361 -24.50 37.47 37.14
C GLU A 361 -25.58 36.47 36.71
N VAL A 362 -25.29 35.17 36.86
CA VAL A 362 -26.22 34.07 36.58
C VAL A 362 -26.49 33.31 37.88
N ASP A 363 -27.77 33.05 38.17
CA ASP A 363 -28.17 32.22 39.30
C ASP A 363 -27.93 30.73 38.96
N ALA A 364 -26.74 30.24 39.32
CA ALA A 364 -26.33 28.85 39.05
C ALA A 364 -27.13 27.82 39.87
N ASP A 365 -27.84 28.21 40.93
CA ASP A 365 -28.66 27.32 41.75
C ASP A 365 -30.09 27.14 41.18
N HIS A 366 -30.44 27.86 40.10
CA HIS A 366 -31.78 27.84 39.52
C HIS A 366 -32.11 26.54 38.78
N CYS A 367 -31.25 26.11 37.87
CA CYS A 367 -31.32 24.85 37.12
C CYS A 367 -29.97 24.50 36.46
N ASP A 368 -29.83 23.27 35.97
CA ASP A 368 -28.62 22.80 35.30
C ASP A 368 -28.24 23.64 34.07
N GLU A 369 -29.23 24.11 33.30
CA GLU A 369 -29.02 24.99 32.15
C GLU A 369 -28.43 26.35 32.55
N CYS A 370 -28.92 26.96 33.64
CA CYS A 370 -28.35 28.21 34.17
C CYS A 370 -26.93 28.02 34.72
N ALA A 371 -26.65 26.89 35.38
CA ALA A 371 -25.31 26.55 35.84
C ALA A 371 -24.33 26.40 34.66
N ALA A 372 -24.74 25.66 33.61
CA ALA A 372 -23.96 25.49 32.38
C ALA A 372 -23.76 26.81 31.63
N PHE A 373 -24.79 27.67 31.58
CA PHE A 373 -24.69 29.00 30.99
C PHE A 373 -23.73 29.91 31.75
N GLY A 374 -23.70 29.83 33.08
CA GLY A 374 -22.72 30.53 33.91
C GLY A 374 -21.27 30.13 33.57
N VAL A 375 -21.02 28.84 33.33
CA VAL A 375 -19.71 28.35 32.85
C VAL A 375 -19.42 28.87 31.45
N PHE A 376 -20.40 28.85 30.55
CA PHE A 376 -20.28 29.39 29.20
C PHE A 376 -19.87 30.87 29.19
N LEU A 377 -20.46 31.73 30.03
CA LEU A 377 -20.09 33.16 30.09
C LEU A 377 -18.63 33.37 30.50
N LEU A 378 -18.08 32.48 31.33
CA LEU A 378 -16.69 32.53 31.78
C LEU A 378 -15.71 31.90 30.78
N ASP A 379 -16.19 31.09 29.84
CA ASP A 379 -15.36 30.45 28.82
C ASP A 379 -15.15 31.38 27.60
N GLY A 380 -13.99 32.03 27.54
CA GLY A 380 -13.60 32.90 26.42
C GLY A 380 -13.41 32.17 25.09
N HIS A 381 -13.48 30.84 25.06
CA HIS A 381 -13.29 30.01 23.86
C HIS A 381 -14.62 29.58 23.21
N CYS A 382 -15.74 29.68 23.95
CA CYS A 382 -17.06 29.32 23.47
C CYS A 382 -17.90 30.57 23.18
N MET A 383 -18.45 30.62 21.96
CA MET A 383 -19.29 31.72 21.47
C MET A 383 -20.76 31.38 21.39
N GLU A 384 -21.07 30.10 21.38
CA GLU A 384 -22.40 29.55 21.19
C GLU A 384 -22.74 28.67 22.39
N PHE A 385 -23.91 28.90 22.96
CA PHE A 385 -24.52 28.04 23.96
C PHE A 385 -25.81 27.48 23.40
N ARG A 386 -25.88 26.15 23.27
CA ARG A 386 -27.09 25.45 22.85
C ARG A 386 -27.98 25.22 24.06
N CYS A 387 -29.23 25.67 23.98
CA CYS A 387 -30.22 25.40 25.00
C CYS A 387 -30.66 23.93 24.92
N GLU A 388 -30.79 23.26 26.07
CA GLU A 388 -31.07 21.81 26.11
C GLU A 388 -32.54 21.45 25.83
N TYR A 389 -33.45 22.42 25.96
CA TYR A 389 -34.89 22.19 25.89
C TYR A 389 -35.49 22.67 24.56
N ASP A 390 -36.31 21.81 23.94
CA ASP A 390 -37.02 22.08 22.67
C ASP A 390 -38.06 23.22 22.79
N ASP A 391 -38.51 23.52 24.00
CA ASP A 391 -39.46 24.61 24.30
C ASP A 391 -38.78 25.99 24.46
N GLY A 392 -37.44 26.07 24.32
CA GLY A 392 -36.67 27.30 24.47
C GLY A 392 -35.81 27.36 25.74
N PRO A 393 -34.94 28.39 25.86
CA PRO A 393 -34.13 28.59 27.05
C PRO A 393 -35.00 28.73 28.29
N CYS A 394 -34.48 28.33 29.45
CA CYS A 394 -35.10 28.66 30.73
C CYS A 394 -35.45 30.17 30.80
N LYS A 395 -36.64 30.49 31.36
CA LYS A 395 -37.13 31.89 31.43
C LYS A 395 -36.15 32.86 32.05
N ALA A 396 -35.39 32.41 33.06
CA ALA A 396 -34.35 33.21 33.69
C ALA A 396 -33.25 33.60 32.69
N LEU A 397 -32.84 32.69 31.81
CA LEU A 397 -31.88 32.95 30.73
C LEU A 397 -32.47 33.84 29.65
N GLU A 398 -33.73 33.63 29.27
CA GLU A 398 -34.40 34.47 28.28
C GLU A 398 -34.51 35.94 28.76
N GLU A 399 -34.85 36.15 30.04
CA GLU A 399 -34.87 37.47 30.68
C GLU A 399 -33.47 38.08 30.76
N LEU A 400 -32.46 37.26 31.06
CA LEU A 400 -31.07 37.69 31.14
C LEU A 400 -30.53 38.14 29.76
N VAL A 401 -30.77 37.38 28.70
CA VAL A 401 -30.38 37.77 27.33
C VAL A 401 -31.06 39.08 26.91
N LYS A 402 -32.35 39.27 27.28
CA LYS A 402 -33.06 40.53 27.05
C LYS A 402 -32.47 41.71 27.84
N ALA A 403 -31.92 41.45 29.02
CA ALA A 403 -31.27 42.47 29.85
C ALA A 403 -29.89 42.90 29.31
N TYR A 404 -29.21 42.03 28.56
CA TYR A 404 -27.87 42.27 27.99
C TYR A 404 -27.82 42.11 26.45
N PRO A 405 -28.60 42.91 25.67
CA PRO A 405 -28.74 42.73 24.22
C PRO A 405 -27.52 43.18 23.40
N LEU A 406 -26.57 43.89 24.01
CA LEU A 406 -25.32 44.31 23.38
C LEU A 406 -24.25 43.21 23.49
N GLU A 407 -24.36 42.33 24.47
CA GLU A 407 -23.42 41.28 24.83
C GLU A 407 -23.91 39.89 24.43
N LEU A 408 -25.22 39.66 24.40
CA LEU A 408 -25.84 38.37 24.12
C LEU A 408 -26.88 38.50 22.99
N LEU A 409 -27.03 37.42 22.21
CA LEU A 409 -28.02 37.29 21.16
C LEU A 409 -28.68 35.92 21.25
N LEU A 410 -29.99 35.88 21.46
CA LEU A 410 -30.78 34.65 21.31
C LEU A 410 -31.20 34.52 19.85
N ASP A 411 -30.83 33.41 19.22
CA ASP A 411 -31.21 33.07 17.86
C ASP A 411 -31.96 31.73 17.85
N GLN A 412 -32.92 31.61 16.93
CA GLN A 412 -33.73 30.41 16.74
C GLN A 412 -33.45 29.87 15.34
N VAL A 413 -32.84 28.69 15.28
CA VAL A 413 -32.56 28.03 14.01
C VAL A 413 -33.58 26.93 13.80
N ASP A 414 -34.50 27.16 12.86
CA ASP A 414 -35.43 26.13 12.40
C ASP A 414 -34.59 24.99 11.80
N GLY A 415 -34.73 23.77 12.34
CA GLY A 415 -34.06 22.59 11.80
C GLY A 415 -34.49 22.35 10.36
N SER A 416 -33.70 22.80 9.38
CA SER A 416 -33.93 22.53 7.97
C SER A 416 -33.45 21.11 7.66
N ASP A 417 -34.33 20.13 7.84
CA ASP A 417 -34.05 18.78 7.37
C ASP A 417 -34.53 18.65 5.91
N ASP A 418 -33.59 18.68 4.97
CA ASP A 418 -33.80 18.31 3.56
C ASP A 418 -33.94 16.77 3.39
N SER A 419 -34.08 16.02 4.49
CA SER A 419 -34.35 14.59 4.51
C SER A 419 -35.86 14.34 4.43
N ALA A 420 -36.34 13.95 3.25
CA ALA A 420 -37.73 13.55 3.01
C ALA A 420 -38.09 12.23 3.73
N SER A 421 -38.24 12.25 5.06
CA SER A 421 -38.88 11.17 5.82
C SER A 421 -40.21 11.65 6.39
N ASP A 422 -41.31 11.05 5.91
CA ASP A 422 -42.70 11.29 6.31
C ASP A 422 -43.02 10.77 7.73
N SER A 423 -42.24 11.14 8.74
CA SER A 423 -42.62 10.97 10.15
C SER A 423 -43.03 12.33 10.73
N ASP A 424 -44.26 12.41 11.24
CA ASP A 424 -44.86 13.56 11.95
C ASP A 424 -44.17 13.82 13.32
N ASP A 425 -42.84 13.72 13.40
CA ASP A 425 -42.09 14.11 14.57
C ASP A 425 -42.02 15.65 14.61
N GLU A 426 -42.52 16.22 15.70
CA GLU A 426 -42.57 17.66 15.96
C GLU A 426 -41.19 18.28 15.68
N ARG A 427 -41.15 19.29 14.81
CA ARG A 427 -39.91 20.02 14.50
C ARG A 427 -39.37 20.66 15.78
N SER A 428 -38.38 20.04 16.42
CA SER A 428 -37.66 20.63 17.55
C SER A 428 -36.93 21.88 17.07
N ALA A 429 -37.36 23.04 17.56
CA ALA A 429 -36.65 24.30 17.30
C ALA A 429 -35.36 24.30 18.14
N ASN A 430 -34.21 24.55 17.51
CA ASN A 430 -32.96 24.71 18.26
C ASN A 430 -32.77 26.18 18.63
N PHE A 431 -32.59 26.44 19.92
CA PHE A 431 -32.31 27.77 20.44
C PHE A 431 -30.83 27.88 20.80
N PHE A 432 -30.20 28.96 20.33
CA PHE A 432 -28.79 29.23 20.57
C PHE A 432 -28.61 30.63 21.15
N ILE A 433 -27.79 30.74 22.19
CA ILE A 433 -27.37 32.02 22.74
C ILE A 433 -25.92 32.27 22.31
N TRP A 434 -25.72 33.39 21.61
CA TRP A 434 -24.43 33.81 21.09
C TRP A 434 -23.84 34.96 21.90
N LYS A 435 -22.53 34.94 22.15
CA LYS A 435 -21.80 36.11 22.63
C LYS A 435 -21.54 37.08 21.48
N ARG A 436 -21.72 38.37 21.73
CA ARG A 436 -21.46 39.42 20.74
C ARG A 436 -20.09 40.04 20.95
N ALA A 437 -19.36 40.20 19.84
CA ALA A 437 -18.12 40.96 19.84
C ALA A 437 -18.40 42.41 20.27
N GLN A 438 -17.66 42.89 21.27
CA GLN A 438 -17.82 44.23 21.79
C GLN A 438 -17.05 45.25 20.94
N PRO A 439 -17.58 46.48 20.72
CA PRO A 439 -16.86 47.52 20.00
C PRO A 439 -15.51 47.84 20.64
N GLY A 440 -14.41 47.58 19.92
CA GLY A 440 -13.04 47.78 20.41
C GLY A 440 -12.37 46.55 21.04
N GLY A 441 -13.08 45.42 21.14
CA GLY A 441 -12.52 44.11 21.51
C GLY A 441 -12.23 43.22 20.29
N ALA A 442 -11.73 42.02 20.54
CA ALA A 442 -11.43 41.01 19.52
C ALA A 442 -12.66 40.60 18.70
N THR A 443 -12.42 40.31 17.43
CA THR A 443 -13.42 39.83 16.48
C THR A 443 -13.59 38.31 16.55
N ILE A 444 -14.64 37.79 15.90
CA ILE A 444 -14.84 36.33 15.77
C ILE A 444 -13.67 35.69 15.01
N ASP A 445 -13.15 36.37 13.99
CA ASP A 445 -11.98 35.90 13.24
C ASP A 445 -10.73 35.82 14.14
N ASP A 446 -10.55 36.77 15.06
CA ASP A 446 -9.47 36.73 16.05
C ASP A 446 -9.60 35.54 17.01
N LEU A 447 -10.83 35.17 17.40
CA LEU A 447 -11.08 33.97 18.20
C LEU A 447 -10.79 32.69 17.42
N ILE A 448 -11.25 32.59 16.16
CA ILE A 448 -10.96 31.44 15.30
C ILE A 448 -9.45 31.28 15.14
N GLU A 449 -8.73 32.38 14.88
CA GLU A 449 -7.28 32.39 14.78
C GLU A 449 -6.60 32.02 16.11
N TYR A 450 -7.10 32.52 17.25
CA TYR A 450 -6.61 32.15 18.57
C TYR A 450 -6.78 30.65 18.84
N LEU A 451 -7.95 30.09 18.56
CA LEU A 451 -8.24 28.66 18.72
C LEU A 451 -7.34 27.81 17.81
N HIS A 452 -7.15 28.24 16.56
CA HIS A 452 -6.25 27.57 15.62
C HIS A 452 -4.81 27.57 16.13
N ARG A 453 -4.29 28.73 16.59
CA ARG A 453 -2.94 28.84 17.16
C ARG A 453 -2.79 28.03 18.45
N SER A 454 -3.81 28.01 19.29
CA SER A 454 -3.81 27.24 20.55
C SER A 454 -3.76 25.74 20.27
N ALA A 455 -4.59 25.25 19.35
CA ALA A 455 -4.56 23.86 18.89
C ALA A 455 -3.22 23.50 18.24
N GLN A 456 -2.68 24.38 17.40
CA GLN A 456 -1.38 24.20 16.77
C GLN A 456 -0.25 24.10 17.80
N ARG A 457 -0.24 24.99 18.79
CA ARG A 457 0.73 24.96 19.91
C ARG A 457 0.60 23.66 20.71
N GLN A 458 -0.62 23.20 20.99
CA GLN A 458 -0.83 21.93 21.68
C GLN A 458 -0.27 20.74 20.88
N GLY A 459 -0.47 20.75 19.56
CA GLY A 459 0.16 19.79 18.65
C GLY A 459 1.68 19.87 18.73
N ASP A 460 2.27 21.06 18.72
CA ASP A 460 3.73 21.24 18.79
C ASP A 460 4.32 20.77 20.12
N ILE A 461 3.61 20.95 21.24
CA ILE A 461 4.01 20.38 22.54
C ILE A 461 4.11 18.85 22.44
N ALA A 462 3.13 18.20 21.82
CA ALA A 462 3.16 16.75 21.63
C ALA A 462 4.32 16.32 20.71
N ARG A 463 4.55 17.04 19.60
CA ARG A 463 5.67 16.78 18.68
C ARG A 463 7.02 16.88 19.38
N VAL A 464 7.23 17.94 20.17
CA VAL A 464 8.47 18.13 20.95
C VAL A 464 8.67 16.99 21.93
N ALA A 465 7.62 16.57 22.65
CA ALA A 465 7.71 15.44 23.58
C ALA A 465 8.14 14.13 22.89
N VAL A 466 7.61 13.83 21.70
CA VAL A 466 8.01 12.66 20.90
C VAL A 466 9.48 12.76 20.48
N LEU A 467 9.92 13.92 20.00
CA LEU A 467 11.31 14.13 19.58
C LEU A 467 12.29 13.99 20.76
N ASP A 468 11.95 14.56 21.93
CA ASP A 468 12.74 14.42 23.15
C ASP A 468 12.84 12.96 23.60
N GLU A 469 11.75 12.18 23.51
CA GLU A 469 11.75 10.75 23.80
C GLU A 469 12.71 9.97 22.87
N VAL A 470 12.64 10.23 21.56
CA VAL A 470 13.52 9.59 20.55
C VAL A 470 14.98 9.88 20.86
N LEU A 471 15.32 11.15 21.15
CA LEU A 471 16.68 11.56 21.49
C LEU A 471 17.16 10.94 22.82
N ALA A 472 16.29 10.85 23.82
CA ALA A 472 16.61 10.23 25.10
C ALA A 472 16.83 8.72 24.99
N LEU A 473 16.02 8.01 24.19
CA LEU A 473 16.18 6.57 23.93
C LEU A 473 17.51 6.27 23.26
N HIS A 474 17.93 7.10 22.31
CA HIS A 474 19.25 6.96 21.67
C HIS A 474 20.40 7.19 22.64
N ALA A 475 20.33 8.24 23.46
CA ALA A 475 21.35 8.52 24.47
C ALA A 475 21.50 7.34 25.46
N ALA A 476 20.38 6.76 25.91
CA ALA A 476 20.38 5.60 26.78
C ALA A 476 20.99 4.35 26.11
N ALA A 477 20.76 4.14 24.81
CA ALA A 477 21.36 3.04 24.06
C ALA A 477 22.89 3.19 23.94
N MET A 478 23.38 4.42 23.72
CA MET A 478 24.82 4.69 23.65
C MET A 478 25.54 4.48 24.99
N ASP A 479 24.89 4.77 26.12
CA ASP A 479 25.47 4.58 27.47
C ASP A 479 25.64 3.10 27.85
N VAL A 480 24.84 2.19 27.27
CA VAL A 480 24.93 0.73 27.53
C VAL A 480 26.09 0.08 26.76
N ASP A 481 26.47 0.62 25.60
CA ASP A 481 27.59 0.13 24.78
C ASP A 481 28.97 0.72 25.19
N ALA A 482 29.02 1.55 26.23
CA ALA A 482 30.28 2.04 26.79
C ALA A 482 31.08 0.88 27.43
N PRO A 483 32.36 0.64 27.04
CA PRO A 483 33.15 -0.44 27.62
C PRO A 483 33.36 -0.19 29.11
N ALA A 484 32.88 -1.13 29.95
CA ALA A 484 33.08 -1.08 31.40
C ALA A 484 34.55 -0.80 31.72
N PRO A 485 34.87 0.13 32.63
CA PRO A 485 36.24 0.47 32.95
C PRO A 485 36.97 -0.79 33.43
N LYS A 486 38.08 -1.12 32.75
CA LYS A 486 38.97 -2.22 33.14
C LYS A 486 39.30 -2.06 34.62
N ARG A 487 38.82 -2.99 35.45
CA ARG A 487 39.21 -3.07 36.87
C ARG A 487 40.73 -3.01 36.95
N PRO A 488 41.31 -2.14 37.80
CA PRO A 488 42.75 -2.17 38.01
C PRO A 488 43.11 -3.54 38.57
N ARG A 489 44.03 -4.23 37.88
CA ARG A 489 44.71 -5.39 38.44
C ARG A 489 45.48 -4.90 39.66
N HIS A 490 45.04 -5.28 40.85
CA HIS A 490 45.90 -5.23 42.02
C HIS A 490 47.03 -6.24 41.80
N GLU A 491 48.22 -5.72 41.55
CA GLU A 491 49.46 -6.48 41.72
C GLU A 491 49.81 -6.50 43.21
N THR A 492 49.97 -7.73 43.71
CA THR A 492 50.56 -8.19 44.99
C THR A 492 49.91 -7.81 46.30
#